data_AF-A0A2E5XWA9-F1
#
_entry.id   AF-A0A2E5XWA9-F1
#
_cell.length_a   1.000
_cell.length_b   1.000
_cell.length_c   1.000
_cell.angle_alpha   90.00
_cell.angle_beta   90.00
_cell.angle_gamma   90.00
#
_symmetry.space_group_name_H-M   'P 1'
#
loop_
_entity.id
_entity.type
_entity.pdbx_description
1 polymer ?
#
loop_
_entity_poly.entity_id
_entity_poly.type
_entity_poly.pdbx_seq_one_letter_code
_entity_poly.pdbx_strand_id
1 'polypeptide(L)'
;MIKIIIKLTKYIFFIILGMVLFKNNWFPVQQLVSIKHYIYPVQKHDKKLSIANNFNQFILTQYLPKTPLFSDRNYYDVINDKKLENSYLIQIPRHYKNNIIIESQKKIIVYRILSEDNDNNVFDDWEETNIGVYVKGASCNHTFVVSKIFEPGKIILNSGGPIAASPIFIKTLTEKLIEMPIKIIYH
;
A
#
# COMPACT_ATOMS: atom_id res chain seq x y z
N MET A 1 -36.84 9.29 -44.99
CA MET A 1 -36.90 7.99 -44.29
C MET A 1 -35.81 7.01 -44.71
N ILE A 2 -35.70 6.63 -45.99
CA ILE A 2 -34.76 5.59 -46.48
C ILE A 2 -33.30 5.83 -46.06
N LYS A 3 -32.79 7.08 -46.16
CA LYS A 3 -31.42 7.42 -45.76
C LYS A 3 -31.11 7.20 -44.27
N ILE A 4 -32.13 7.33 -43.40
CA ILE A 4 -31.97 7.15 -41.95
C ILE A 4 -31.87 5.66 -41.63
N ILE A 5 -32.71 4.85 -42.27
CA ILE A 5 -32.70 3.39 -42.13
C ILE A 5 -31.34 2.81 -42.56
N ILE A 6 -30.79 3.28 -43.67
CA ILE A 6 -29.46 2.86 -44.16
C ILE A 6 -28.33 3.24 -43.18
N LYS A 7 -28.43 4.38 -42.50
CA LYS A 7 -27.42 4.76 -41.48
C LYS A 7 -27.53 3.87 -40.24
N LEU A 8 -28.74 3.56 -39.81
CA LEU A 8 -29.00 2.74 -38.62
C LEU A 8 -28.51 1.29 -38.84
N THR A 9 -28.80 0.70 -40.00
CA THR A 9 -28.35 -0.66 -40.31
C THR A 9 -26.82 -0.78 -40.37
N LYS A 10 -26.13 0.22 -40.93
CA LYS A 10 -24.67 0.28 -40.89
C LYS A 10 -24.13 0.33 -39.46
N TYR A 11 -24.73 1.14 -38.60
CA TYR A 11 -24.31 1.26 -37.20
C TYR A 11 -24.45 -0.07 -36.44
N ILE A 12 -25.61 -0.73 -36.59
CA ILE A 12 -25.86 -2.05 -35.97
C ILE A 12 -24.87 -3.09 -36.50
N PHE A 13 -24.59 -3.08 -37.81
CA PHE A 13 -23.61 -3.98 -38.40
C PHE A 13 -22.20 -3.81 -37.79
N PHE A 14 -21.74 -2.58 -37.58
CA PHE A 14 -20.44 -2.34 -36.95
C PHE A 14 -20.38 -2.79 -35.49
N ILE A 15 -21.47 -2.64 -34.72
CA ILE A 15 -21.54 -3.15 -33.35
C ILE A 15 -21.42 -4.67 -33.32
N ILE A 16 -22.22 -5.37 -34.14
CA ILE A 16 -22.21 -6.83 -34.20
C ILE A 16 -20.83 -7.34 -34.66
N LEU A 17 -20.26 -6.71 -35.69
CA LEU A 17 -18.92 -7.03 -36.17
C LEU A 17 -17.86 -6.85 -35.08
N GLY A 18 -17.92 -5.74 -34.32
CA GLY A 18 -17.03 -5.49 -33.19
C GLY A 18 -17.14 -6.57 -32.10
N MET A 19 -18.36 -6.98 -31.76
CA MET A 19 -18.59 -8.05 -30.77
C MET A 19 -18.03 -9.41 -31.24
N VAL A 20 -18.19 -9.75 -32.52
CA VAL A 20 -17.62 -11.00 -33.10
C VAL A 20 -16.10 -10.96 -33.12
N LEU A 21 -15.51 -9.84 -33.56
CA LEU A 21 -14.05 -9.66 -33.57
C LEU A 21 -13.44 -9.78 -32.17
N PHE A 22 -14.10 -9.20 -31.15
CA PHE A 22 -13.67 -9.28 -29.76
C PHE A 22 -13.81 -10.70 -29.22
N LYS A 23 -14.98 -11.34 -29.41
CA LYS A 23 -15.25 -12.71 -28.94
C LYS A 23 -14.26 -13.73 -29.50
N ASN A 24 -13.89 -13.59 -30.76
CA ASN A 24 -13.01 -14.52 -31.45
C ASN A 24 -11.52 -14.15 -31.35
N ASN A 25 -11.16 -13.09 -30.62
CA ASN A 25 -9.78 -12.58 -30.54
C ASN A 25 -9.12 -12.35 -31.92
N TRP A 26 -9.90 -12.03 -32.95
CA TRP A 26 -9.38 -11.77 -34.30
C TRP A 26 -8.64 -10.43 -34.41
N PHE A 27 -8.90 -9.53 -33.47
CA PHE A 27 -8.16 -8.30 -33.37
C PHE A 27 -6.79 -8.58 -32.74
N PRO A 28 -5.66 -8.14 -33.34
CA PRO A 28 -4.32 -8.48 -32.89
C PRO A 28 -3.91 -7.63 -31.67
N VAL A 29 -4.67 -7.75 -30.58
CA VAL A 29 -4.46 -7.01 -29.33
C VAL A 29 -3.03 -7.20 -28.84
N GLN A 30 -2.48 -8.40 -28.97
CA GLN A 30 -1.10 -8.71 -28.58
C GLN A 30 -0.09 -7.85 -29.35
N GLN A 31 -0.26 -7.68 -30.66
CA GLN A 31 0.64 -6.88 -31.50
C GLN A 31 0.52 -5.38 -31.17
N LEU A 32 -0.69 -4.90 -30.87
CA LEU A 32 -0.92 -3.52 -30.43
C LEU A 32 -0.31 -3.23 -29.06
N VAL A 33 -0.36 -4.20 -28.14
CA VAL A 33 0.33 -4.13 -26.85
C VAL A 33 1.85 -4.05 -27.06
N SER A 34 2.41 -4.82 -28.00
CA SER A 34 3.83 -4.74 -28.37
C SER A 34 4.21 -3.35 -28.90
N ILE A 35 3.41 -2.79 -29.82
CA ILE A 35 3.63 -1.46 -30.38
C ILE A 35 3.51 -0.38 -29.30
N LYS A 36 2.54 -0.50 -28.39
CA LYS A 36 2.38 0.41 -27.26
C LYS A 36 3.62 0.40 -26.36
N HIS A 37 4.19 -0.78 -26.07
CA HIS A 37 5.43 -0.89 -25.29
C HIS A 37 6.66 -0.36 -26.05
N TYR A 38 6.65 -0.40 -27.39
CA TYR A 38 7.71 0.17 -28.21
C TYR A 38 7.65 1.71 -28.23
N ILE A 39 6.46 2.29 -28.39
CA ILE A 39 6.26 3.75 -28.44
C ILE A 39 6.36 4.38 -27.05
N TYR A 40 5.81 3.72 -26.04
CA TYR A 40 5.90 4.11 -24.64
C TYR A 40 6.66 3.01 -23.90
N PRO A 41 8.00 3.05 -23.90
CA PRO A 41 8.79 2.13 -23.10
C PRO A 41 8.41 2.38 -21.63
N VAL A 42 7.57 1.52 -21.09
CA VAL A 42 7.38 1.40 -19.65
C VAL A 42 8.79 1.17 -19.11
N GLN A 43 9.31 2.10 -18.31
CA GLN A 43 10.54 1.86 -17.57
C GLN A 43 10.35 0.55 -16.82
N LYS A 44 10.99 -0.51 -17.33
CA LYS A 44 11.21 -1.73 -16.57
C LYS A 44 12.12 -1.30 -15.42
N HIS A 45 11.52 -0.86 -14.31
CA HIS A 45 12.16 -1.07 -13.04
C HIS A 45 12.37 -2.58 -12.98
N ASP A 46 13.64 -3.00 -13.05
CA ASP A 46 14.04 -4.39 -13.10
C ASP A 46 13.34 -5.17 -11.99
N LYS A 47 12.23 -5.81 -12.35
CA LYS A 47 11.68 -6.92 -11.60
C LYS A 47 12.55 -8.13 -11.91
N LYS A 48 13.82 -8.04 -11.52
CA LYS A 48 14.61 -9.21 -11.16
C LYS A 48 14.06 -9.62 -9.79
N LEU A 49 12.84 -10.16 -9.80
CA LEU A 49 12.32 -10.95 -8.70
C LEU A 49 13.16 -12.24 -8.75
N SER A 50 14.35 -12.15 -8.16
CA SER A 50 15.10 -13.32 -7.76
C SER A 50 14.13 -14.20 -7.01
N ILE A 51 13.85 -15.39 -7.54
CA ILE A 51 13.30 -16.50 -6.79
C ILE A 51 14.37 -16.85 -5.74
N ALA A 52 14.46 -16.01 -4.72
CA ALA A 52 15.20 -16.23 -3.50
C ALA A 52 14.12 -16.59 -2.49
N ASN A 53 13.91 -17.90 -2.37
CA ASN A 53 13.09 -18.49 -1.33
C ASN A 53 13.54 -17.92 0.02
N ASN A 54 12.61 -17.31 0.78
CA ASN A 54 12.76 -16.52 2.03
C ASN A 54 12.85 -14.99 1.89
N PHE A 55 11.86 -14.36 1.24
CA PHE A 55 11.72 -12.90 1.24
C PHE A 55 11.38 -12.36 2.65
N ASN A 56 12.22 -11.48 3.19
CA ASN A 56 11.91 -10.66 4.36
C ASN A 56 10.52 -10.02 4.18
N GLN A 57 9.51 -10.50 4.91
CA GLN A 57 8.15 -9.96 4.89
C GLN A 57 8.09 -8.51 5.38
N PHE A 58 9.13 -8.07 6.08
CA PHE A 58 9.24 -6.79 6.75
C PHE A 58 10.31 -5.93 6.07
N ILE A 59 9.96 -4.68 5.78
CA ILE A 59 10.91 -3.69 5.27
C ILE A 59 10.89 -2.51 6.24
N LEU A 60 12.07 -2.11 6.73
CA LEU A 60 12.25 -0.91 7.53
C LEU A 60 12.88 0.16 6.65
N THR A 61 12.17 1.27 6.46
CA THR A 61 12.64 2.39 5.64
C THR A 61 12.28 3.72 6.29
N GLN A 62 13.01 4.79 5.97
CA GLN A 62 12.53 6.13 6.26
C GLN A 62 11.27 6.42 5.43
N TYR A 63 10.28 7.05 6.04
CA TYR A 63 9.07 7.45 5.34
C TYR A 63 9.32 8.69 4.48
N LEU A 64 8.94 8.60 3.22
CA LEU A 64 8.86 9.71 2.27
C LEU A 64 7.49 9.71 1.58
N PRO A 65 7.01 10.86 1.08
CA PRO A 65 5.79 10.90 0.28
C PRO A 65 5.81 9.86 -0.86
N LYS A 66 4.69 9.19 -1.08
CA LYS A 66 4.53 8.06 -2.03
C LYS A 66 5.30 6.77 -1.69
N THR A 67 5.87 6.65 -0.49
CA THR A 67 6.40 5.36 -0.02
C THR A 67 5.24 4.38 0.18
N PRO A 68 5.30 3.15 -0.38
CA PRO A 68 4.29 2.14 -0.12
C PRO A 68 4.19 1.84 1.37
N LEU A 69 2.98 1.68 1.91
CA LEU A 69 2.77 1.40 3.33
C LEU A 69 2.82 -0.09 3.67
N PHE A 70 2.66 -0.94 2.66
CA PHE A 70 2.69 -2.39 2.80
C PHE A 70 3.83 -2.96 1.96
N SER A 71 4.43 -4.07 2.42
CA SER A 71 5.56 -4.69 1.72
C SER A 71 5.14 -5.43 0.43
N ASP A 72 3.85 -5.77 0.31
CA ASP A 72 3.27 -6.55 -0.79
C ASP A 72 2.22 -5.78 -1.61
N ARG A 73 2.00 -4.49 -1.34
CA ARG A 73 1.03 -3.63 -2.06
C ARG A 73 1.55 -2.22 -2.25
N ASN A 74 1.22 -1.63 -3.40
CA ASN A 74 1.59 -0.25 -3.75
C ASN A 74 0.54 0.77 -3.27
N TYR A 75 0.17 0.72 -1.99
CA TYR A 75 -0.73 1.71 -1.39
C TYR A 75 0.08 2.76 -0.65
N TYR A 76 -0.26 4.03 -0.85
CA TYR A 76 0.45 5.17 -0.29
C TYR A 76 -0.56 6.15 0.29
N ASP A 77 -0.12 6.96 1.25
CA ASP A 77 -0.90 8.08 1.74
C ASP A 77 -0.99 9.19 0.68
N VAL A 78 -2.20 9.65 0.42
CA VAL A 78 -2.48 10.73 -0.54
C VAL A 78 -2.38 12.10 0.13
N ILE A 79 -2.62 12.20 1.44
CA ILE A 79 -2.59 13.48 2.17
C ILE A 79 -1.15 13.94 2.41
N ASN A 80 -0.27 13.02 2.81
CA ASN A 80 1.14 13.29 3.09
C ASN A 80 1.33 14.37 4.19
N ASP A 81 0.69 14.19 5.34
CA ASP A 81 0.85 15.11 6.48
C ASP A 81 2.32 15.12 6.95
N LYS A 82 2.87 16.34 7.07
CA LYS A 82 4.26 16.58 7.47
C LYS A 82 4.58 16.04 8.86
N LYS A 83 3.57 15.86 9.72
CA LYS A 83 3.76 15.25 11.05
C LYS A 83 4.25 13.81 10.98
N LEU A 84 4.10 13.11 9.86
CA LEU A 84 4.67 11.78 9.65
C LEU A 84 6.05 11.81 8.98
N GLU A 85 6.51 12.95 8.45
CA GLU A 85 7.86 13.07 7.89
C GLU A 85 8.93 12.75 8.95
N ASN A 86 10.08 12.22 8.51
CA ASN A 86 11.19 11.77 9.37
C ASN A 86 10.84 10.66 10.36
N SER A 87 9.72 9.95 10.14
CA SER A 87 9.47 8.66 10.79
C SER A 87 10.16 7.53 10.03
N TYR A 88 10.38 6.43 10.74
CA TYR A 88 10.64 5.14 10.13
C TYR A 88 9.32 4.41 9.91
N LEU A 89 9.15 3.83 8.73
CA LEU A 89 8.03 2.98 8.36
C LEU A 89 8.47 1.51 8.42
N ILE A 90 7.71 0.70 9.16
CA ILE A 90 7.80 -0.76 9.07
C ILE A 90 6.70 -1.22 8.11
N GLN A 91 7.09 -1.58 6.90
CA GLN A 91 6.20 -2.18 5.91
C GLN A 91 6.01 -3.64 6.24
N ILE A 92 4.75 -4.04 6.41
CA ILE A 92 4.32 -5.42 6.62
C ILE A 92 3.37 -5.84 5.49
N PRO A 93 3.16 -7.14 5.24
CA PRO A 93 2.16 -7.56 4.26
C PRO A 93 0.78 -7.08 4.67
N ARG A 94 -0.05 -6.66 3.70
CA ARG A 94 -1.39 -6.12 3.97
C ARG A 94 -2.28 -7.05 4.78
N HIS A 95 -2.10 -8.36 4.65
CA HIS A 95 -2.91 -9.35 5.36
C HIS A 95 -2.11 -10.12 6.41
N TYR A 96 -1.05 -9.52 6.95
CA TYR A 96 -0.30 -10.08 8.07
C TYR A 96 -1.17 -10.13 9.33
N LYS A 97 -1.15 -11.26 10.05
CA LYS A 97 -2.05 -11.52 11.20
C LYS A 97 -1.34 -11.74 12.53
N ASN A 98 -0.02 -11.92 12.51
CA ASN A 98 0.73 -12.20 13.73
C ASN A 98 1.16 -10.90 14.41
N ASN A 99 1.71 -11.01 15.60
CA ASN A 99 2.31 -9.87 16.29
C ASN A 99 3.66 -9.50 15.64
N ILE A 100 3.93 -8.20 15.59
CA ILE A 100 5.22 -7.66 15.19
C ILE A 100 6.02 -7.39 16.46
N ILE A 101 7.22 -7.96 16.54
CA ILE A 101 8.11 -7.73 17.68
C ILE A 101 9.24 -6.82 17.22
N ILE A 102 9.38 -5.69 17.90
CA ILE A 102 10.49 -4.76 17.70
C ILE A 102 11.25 -4.60 19.01
N GLU A 103 12.53 -4.31 18.90
CA GLU A 103 13.37 -3.92 20.04
C GLU A 103 13.86 -2.51 19.80
N SER A 104 13.70 -1.64 20.79
CA SER A 104 14.22 -0.28 20.72
C SER A 104 15.15 0.05 21.89
N GLN A 105 16.26 0.72 21.59
CA GLN A 105 17.19 1.23 22.61
C GLN A 105 16.77 2.59 23.17
N LYS A 106 15.76 3.23 22.56
CA LYS A 106 15.31 4.58 22.91
C LYS A 106 13.82 4.59 23.15
N LYS A 107 13.35 5.62 23.84
CA LYS A 107 11.93 5.90 23.96
C LYS A 107 11.40 6.33 22.60
N ILE A 108 10.35 5.66 22.14
CA ILE A 108 9.77 5.88 20.82
C ILE A 108 8.28 6.16 20.91
N ILE A 109 7.76 6.88 19.92
CA ILE A 109 6.33 6.96 19.66
C ILE A 109 6.03 6.14 18.41
N VAL A 110 5.03 5.27 18.52
CA VAL A 110 4.52 4.46 17.42
C VAL A 110 3.21 5.07 16.97
N TYR A 111 3.04 5.27 15.66
CA TYR A 111 1.78 5.67 15.05
C TYR A 111 1.23 4.51 14.23
N ARG A 112 -0.09 4.34 14.28
CA ARG A 112 -0.84 3.34 13.53
C ARG A 112 -1.89 4.02 12.70
N ILE A 113 -1.84 3.82 11.38
CA ILE A 113 -2.90 4.28 10.48
C ILE A 113 -3.99 3.23 10.50
N LEU A 114 -5.20 3.59 10.91
CA LEU A 114 -6.33 2.69 11.09
C LEU A 114 -7.38 2.88 10.00
N SER A 115 -8.20 1.85 9.85
CA SER A 115 -9.35 1.81 8.93
C SER A 115 -10.60 1.62 9.76
N GLU A 116 -11.67 2.34 9.44
CA GLU A 116 -12.98 2.16 10.09
C GLU A 116 -13.60 0.80 9.77
N ASP A 117 -13.18 0.16 8.66
CA ASP A 117 -13.66 -1.16 8.26
C ASP A 117 -13.01 -2.31 9.08
N ASN A 118 -12.02 -1.99 9.91
CA ASN A 118 -11.32 -2.96 10.76
C ASN A 118 -11.90 -3.02 12.18
N ASP A 119 -11.62 -4.10 12.90
CA ASP A 119 -11.76 -4.16 14.34
C ASP A 119 -10.52 -3.50 14.97
N ASN A 120 -10.75 -2.34 15.60
CA ASN A 120 -9.69 -1.54 16.21
C ASN A 120 -9.63 -1.66 17.73
N ASN A 121 -10.38 -2.59 18.36
CA ASN A 121 -10.42 -2.76 19.83
C ASN A 121 -9.02 -2.97 20.44
N VAL A 122 -8.09 -3.55 19.67
CA VAL A 122 -6.68 -3.74 20.09
C VAL A 122 -5.91 -2.42 20.27
N PHE A 123 -6.50 -1.29 19.88
CA PHE A 123 -5.94 0.05 19.99
C PHE A 123 -6.74 0.96 20.95
N ASP A 124 -7.65 0.42 21.76
CA ASP A 124 -8.49 1.22 22.68
C ASP A 124 -7.69 2.03 23.70
N ASP A 125 -6.47 1.58 24.03
CA ASP A 125 -5.56 2.28 24.94
C ASP A 125 -4.54 3.18 24.22
N TRP A 126 -4.77 3.50 22.95
CA TRP A 126 -3.96 4.41 22.14
C TRP A 126 -4.66 5.77 22.03
N GLU A 127 -3.87 6.82 21.86
CA GLU A 127 -4.38 8.19 21.74
C GLU A 127 -4.63 8.54 20.27
N GLU A 128 -5.84 9.02 19.97
CA GLU A 128 -6.15 9.57 18.64
C GLU A 128 -5.33 10.83 18.38
N THR A 129 -4.83 10.98 17.16
CA THR A 129 -4.00 12.12 16.75
C THR A 129 -4.72 12.99 15.74
N ASN A 130 -4.31 14.25 15.62
CA ASN A 130 -4.78 15.17 14.59
C ASN A 130 -3.95 15.10 13.29
N ILE A 131 -3.39 13.94 12.98
CA ILE A 131 -2.59 13.70 11.76
C ILE A 131 -3.55 13.31 10.63
N GLY A 132 -3.52 14.07 9.54
CA GLY A 132 -4.33 13.77 8.36
C GLY A 132 -3.73 12.64 7.54
N VAL A 133 -4.51 11.59 7.24
CA VAL A 133 -4.09 10.48 6.39
C VAL A 133 -5.23 10.02 5.49
N TYR A 134 -4.90 9.61 4.27
CA TYR A 134 -5.84 8.90 3.41
C TYR A 134 -5.12 7.88 2.53
N VAL A 135 -5.29 6.61 2.87
CA VAL A 135 -4.69 5.50 2.14
C VAL A 135 -5.82 4.73 1.45
N LYS A 136 -5.91 4.88 0.13
CA LYS A 136 -6.92 4.18 -0.66
C LYS A 136 -6.50 2.73 -0.90
N GLY A 137 -7.19 1.79 -0.27
CA GLY A 137 -7.03 0.37 -0.53
C GLY A 137 -8.10 -0.17 -1.48
N ALA A 138 -7.93 -1.40 -1.96
CA ALA A 138 -8.97 -2.06 -2.76
C ALA A 138 -10.17 -2.52 -1.92
N SER A 139 -9.93 -2.89 -0.66
CA SER A 139 -10.94 -3.50 0.23
C SER A 139 -11.35 -2.61 1.41
N CYS A 140 -10.47 -1.75 1.87
CA CYS A 140 -10.71 -0.82 2.97
C CYS A 140 -9.77 0.38 2.83
N ASN A 141 -10.21 1.52 3.34
CA ASN A 141 -9.42 2.74 3.37
C ASN A 141 -8.91 3.00 4.78
N HIS A 142 -7.67 3.46 4.90
CA HIS A 142 -7.14 3.92 6.18
C HIS A 142 -7.24 5.44 6.25
N THR A 143 -7.93 5.95 7.27
CA THR A 143 -8.45 7.33 7.33
C THR A 143 -8.07 8.10 8.59
N PHE A 144 -7.61 7.43 9.64
CA PHE A 144 -7.23 8.08 10.90
C PHE A 144 -5.98 7.47 11.52
N VAL A 145 -5.36 8.18 12.46
CA VAL A 145 -4.09 7.80 13.09
C VAL A 145 -4.20 7.82 14.60
N VAL A 146 -3.79 6.72 15.22
CA VAL A 146 -3.61 6.63 16.68
C VAL A 146 -2.13 6.50 17.01
N SER A 147 -1.75 6.84 18.24
CA SER A 147 -0.37 6.77 18.69
C SER A 147 -0.22 6.28 20.12
N LYS A 148 0.94 5.70 20.41
CA LYS A 148 1.31 5.27 21.77
C LYS A 148 2.81 5.38 21.96
N ILE A 149 3.21 5.82 23.14
CA ILE A 149 4.61 5.94 23.54
C ILE A 149 5.06 4.63 24.19
N PHE A 150 6.25 4.17 23.81
CA PHE A 150 6.87 2.99 24.36
C PHE A 150 8.25 3.33 24.94
N GLU A 151 8.53 2.79 26.12
CA GLU A 151 9.85 2.82 26.74
C GLU A 151 10.84 1.90 25.99
N PRO A 152 12.16 2.11 26.16
CA PRO A 152 13.17 1.21 25.60
C PRO A 152 12.95 -0.25 26.01
N GLY A 153 13.24 -1.17 25.10
CA GLY A 153 13.15 -2.61 25.30
C GLY A 153 12.40 -3.33 24.18
N LYS A 154 11.93 -4.54 24.49
CA LYS A 154 11.12 -5.36 23.59
C LYS A 154 9.67 -4.88 23.59
N ILE A 155 9.16 -4.55 22.42
CA ILE A 155 7.81 -4.03 22.19
C ILE A 155 7.08 -5.00 21.27
N ILE A 156 5.86 -5.37 21.67
CA ILE A 156 4.97 -6.25 20.90
C ILE A 156 3.85 -5.41 20.34
N LEU A 157 3.72 -5.37 19.03
CA LEU A 157 2.69 -4.63 18.31
C LEU A 157 1.72 -5.60 17.65
N ASN A 158 0.43 -5.37 17.85
CA ASN A 158 -0.60 -6.09 17.10
C ASN A 158 -0.54 -5.65 15.62
N SER A 159 -0.84 -6.56 14.68
CA SER A 159 -0.88 -6.22 13.25
C SER A 159 -2.12 -5.43 12.85
N GLY A 160 -3.18 -5.44 13.65
CA GLY A 160 -4.50 -4.90 13.29
C GLY A 160 -5.27 -5.87 12.39
N GLY A 161 -6.47 -5.51 11.99
CA GLY A 161 -7.31 -6.34 11.13
C GLY A 161 -8.79 -6.23 11.49
N PRO A 162 -9.65 -7.13 11.01
CA PRO A 162 -9.31 -8.36 10.29
C PRO A 162 -9.10 -8.18 8.77
N ILE A 163 -9.47 -7.04 8.18
CA ILE A 163 -9.45 -6.86 6.72
C ILE A 163 -8.03 -6.59 6.22
N ALA A 164 -7.34 -5.68 6.90
CA ALA A 164 -5.96 -5.32 6.60
C ALA A 164 -5.19 -5.00 7.86
N ALA A 165 -3.89 -5.27 7.86
CA ALA A 165 -2.99 -4.78 8.87
C ALA A 165 -2.97 -3.24 8.89
N SER A 166 -2.70 -2.64 10.04
CA SER A 166 -2.53 -1.20 10.17
C SER A 166 -1.06 -0.81 9.97
N PRO A 167 -0.74 0.08 9.02
CA PRO A 167 0.62 0.58 8.80
C PRO A 167 1.28 1.11 10.07
N ILE A 168 2.60 0.93 10.19
CA ILE A 168 3.37 1.21 11.42
C ILE A 168 4.44 2.26 11.15
N PHE A 169 4.33 3.40 11.81
CA PHE A 169 5.33 4.46 11.77
C PHE A 169 5.95 4.63 13.15
N ILE A 170 7.24 4.94 13.20
CA ILE A 170 7.98 5.06 14.45
C ILE A 170 8.83 6.32 14.40
N LYS A 171 8.79 7.11 15.49
CA LYS A 171 9.70 8.24 15.72
C LYS A 171 10.43 8.09 17.05
N THR A 172 11.69 8.49 17.06
CA THR A 172 12.45 8.69 18.30
C THR A 172 11.97 9.98 18.96
N LEU A 173 11.75 9.93 20.29
CA LEU A 173 11.44 11.12 21.08
C LEU A 173 12.71 11.86 21.55
N THR A 174 13.90 11.31 21.28
CA THR A 174 15.19 11.93 21.62
C THR A 174 15.84 12.53 20.37
N GLU A 175 16.34 13.77 20.48
CA GLU A 175 16.81 14.63 19.37
C GLU A 175 18.08 14.16 18.64
N LYS A 176 18.80 13.14 19.13
CA LYS A 176 20.03 12.66 18.48
C LYS A 176 19.73 11.70 17.32
N LEU A 177 19.80 12.27 16.11
CA LEU A 177 19.45 11.74 14.78
C LEU A 177 20.35 10.64 14.18
N ILE A 178 21.31 10.06 14.90
CA ILE A 178 22.44 9.40 14.20
C ILE A 178 22.31 7.86 14.12
N GLU A 179 21.45 7.22 14.92
CA GLU A 179 21.37 5.75 14.94
C GLU A 179 19.94 5.26 14.78
N MET A 180 19.76 4.27 13.89
CA MET A 180 18.53 3.51 13.70
C MET A 180 18.18 2.80 15.01
N PRO A 181 17.20 3.27 15.78
CA PRO A 181 17.06 2.85 17.17
C PRO A 181 16.24 1.57 17.32
N ILE A 182 15.95 0.88 16.22
CA ILE A 182 14.92 -0.17 16.15
C ILE A 182 15.45 -1.35 15.37
N LYS A 183 15.27 -2.54 15.94
CA LYS A 183 15.51 -3.82 15.28
C LYS A 183 14.22 -4.62 15.25
N ILE A 184 13.89 -5.20 14.09
CA ILE A 184 12.77 -6.14 13.95
C ILE A 184 13.27 -7.53 14.39
N ILE A 185 12.55 -8.17 15.30
CA ILE A 185 12.88 -9.52 15.79
C ILE A 185 11.99 -10.52 15.03
N TYR A 186 12.63 -11.40 14.26
CA TYR A 186 11.96 -12.53 13.61
C TYR A 186 11.82 -13.69 14.59
N HIS A 187 10.63 -14.29 14.63
CA HIS A 187 10.37 -15.58 15.26
C HIS A 187 9.76 -16.51 14.22
#